data_AF-A0A535ARJ7-F1
#
_entry.id   AF-A0A535ARJ7-F1
#
_cell.length_a   1.000
_cell.length_b   1.000
_cell.length_c   1.000
_cell.angle_alpha   90.00
_cell.angle_beta   90.00
_cell.angle_gamma   90.00
#
_symmetry.space_group_name_H-M   'P 1'
#
loop_
_entity.id
_entity.type
_entity.pdbx_description
1 polymer ?
#
loop_
_entity_poly.entity_id
_entity_poly.type
_entity_poly.pdbx_seq_one_letter_code
_entity_poly.pdbx_strand_id
1 'polypeptide(L)'
;MAWGVAIGVGAVVLRELVRPREQSALLIDWDRMEQIALARSGEADDPPADLSRDQTYQQIAAELEPQLTQALGPGSAGSGVRVYPGLIAVGRRQWVRFNIRIFRQMFEPLEVLQQLIPGSLLLSFGQKGLTRYLGLMLGLLARRVLGQYDPALLGREPVETSSLILVEPNVQAWAQKDKLPVDELRRWLAMHEMTHAWEFRAHPWLQPYLEGLLKQVLVGGLADGRRPSRLELIRTLTIGMGQQWKAIAKLQAVMSLLEGYSNLVMNDIGRRELPHFALLEGAYRRRQEQRTPLEKAFLRLTGLEMKMRQYVIGEKFCREVRDAGGQELLSRVWEGPEWLATMAEIQRPQLFIDRARSR
;
A
#
# COMPACT_ATOMS: atom_id res chain seq x y z
N MET A 1 53.32 1.63 24.95
CA MET A 1 52.86 0.24 24.75
C MET A 1 51.35 0.03 24.87
N ALA A 2 50.56 0.91 25.52
CA ALA A 2 49.10 0.73 25.69
C ALA A 2 48.25 0.91 24.40
N TRP A 3 48.69 1.73 23.45
CA TRP A 3 47.93 2.02 22.21
C TRP A 3 47.92 0.87 21.19
N GLY A 4 48.98 0.04 21.14
CA GLY A 4 49.05 -1.11 20.23
C GLY A 4 48.11 -2.24 20.61
N VAL A 5 47.87 -2.43 21.92
CA VAL A 5 46.93 -3.44 22.43
C VAL A 5 45.48 -3.03 22.18
N ALA A 6 45.14 -1.74 22.35
CA ALA A 6 43.80 -1.22 22.08
C ALA A 6 43.41 -1.30 20.60
N ILE A 7 44.34 -1.02 19.67
CA ILE A 7 44.13 -1.17 18.23
C ILE A 7 44.01 -2.65 17.85
N GLY A 8 44.83 -3.53 18.45
CA GLY A 8 44.75 -4.97 18.24
C GLY A 8 43.42 -5.58 18.70
N VAL A 9 42.93 -5.20 19.88
CA VAL A 9 41.63 -5.64 20.39
C VAL A 9 40.48 -5.08 19.54
N GLY A 10 40.54 -3.82 19.14
CA GLY A 10 39.53 -3.22 18.24
C GLY A 10 39.48 -3.90 16.87
N ALA A 11 40.63 -4.24 16.29
CA ALA A 11 40.72 -4.94 15.01
C ALA A 11 40.24 -6.40 15.11
N VAL A 12 40.53 -7.10 16.23
CA VAL A 12 40.03 -8.46 16.49
C VAL A 12 38.52 -8.45 16.71
N VAL A 13 37.99 -7.51 17.49
CA VAL A 13 36.53 -7.35 17.70
C VAL A 13 35.85 -7.03 16.37
N LEU A 14 36.39 -6.10 15.56
CA LEU A 14 35.85 -5.79 14.24
C LEU A 14 35.92 -7.00 13.29
N ARG A 15 37.03 -7.75 13.32
CA ARG A 15 37.21 -8.96 12.51
C ARG A 15 36.24 -10.08 12.92
N GLU A 16 35.98 -10.25 14.21
CA GLU A 16 34.95 -11.18 14.68
C GLU A 16 33.55 -10.68 14.33
N LEU A 17 33.30 -9.37 14.40
CA LEU A 17 32.02 -8.78 14.01
C LEU A 17 31.70 -8.97 12.52
N VAL A 18 32.72 -9.10 11.66
CA VAL A 18 32.58 -9.28 10.20
C VAL A 18 32.78 -10.74 9.75
N ARG A 19 33.15 -11.65 10.66
CA ARG A 19 33.47 -13.05 10.31
C ARG A 19 32.25 -13.81 9.77
N PRO A 20 32.37 -14.49 8.61
CA PRO A 20 31.32 -15.33 8.04
C PRO A 20 30.88 -16.42 9.03
N ARG A 21 29.57 -16.53 9.31
CA ARG A 21 28.99 -17.66 10.07
C ARG A 21 28.26 -18.64 9.15
N GLU A 22 28.30 -19.91 9.52
CA GLU A 22 27.71 -21.03 8.76
C GLU A 22 26.17 -21.00 8.69
N GLN A 23 25.51 -20.27 9.57
CA GLN A 23 24.06 -20.08 9.50
C GLN A 23 23.72 -18.92 8.57
N SER A 24 23.05 -19.23 7.45
CA SER A 24 22.34 -18.25 6.62
C SER A 24 21.27 -17.57 7.47
N ALA A 25 21.61 -16.45 8.09
CA ALA A 25 20.67 -15.68 8.90
C ALA A 25 19.65 -15.01 7.97
N LEU A 26 18.38 -15.39 8.06
CA LEU A 26 17.26 -14.73 7.36
C LEU A 26 17.28 -13.22 7.62
N LEU A 27 16.92 -12.38 6.65
CA LEU A 27 16.95 -10.92 6.82
C LEU A 27 15.96 -10.45 7.90
N ILE A 28 14.84 -11.17 8.00
CA ILE A 28 13.74 -10.88 8.91
C ILE A 28 13.33 -12.21 9.55
N ASP A 29 13.28 -12.26 10.89
CA ASP A 29 12.65 -13.36 11.61
C ASP A 29 11.14 -13.08 11.66
N TRP A 30 10.45 -13.62 10.66
CA TRP A 30 9.03 -13.36 10.43
C TRP A 30 8.13 -13.82 11.58
N ASP A 31 8.45 -14.94 12.23
CA ASP A 31 7.63 -15.45 13.34
C ASP A 31 7.80 -14.54 14.56
N ARG A 32 9.03 -14.06 14.81
CA ARG A 32 9.27 -13.06 15.84
C ARG A 32 8.63 -11.72 15.52
N MET A 33 8.67 -11.28 14.26
CA MET A 33 7.99 -10.08 13.79
C MET A 33 6.48 -10.18 14.04
N GLU A 34 5.86 -11.31 13.69
CA GLU A 34 4.43 -11.58 13.92
C GLU A 34 4.08 -11.49 15.40
N GLN A 35 4.83 -12.17 16.27
CA GLN A 35 4.61 -12.11 17.73
C GLN A 35 4.63 -10.67 18.25
N ILE A 36 5.59 -9.86 17.81
CA ILE A 36 5.72 -8.47 18.23
C ILE A 36 4.55 -7.63 17.70
N ALA A 37 4.15 -7.83 16.44
CA ALA A 37 3.04 -7.13 15.82
C ALA A 37 1.71 -7.46 16.50
N LEU A 38 1.43 -8.75 16.74
CA LEU A 38 0.24 -9.21 17.44
C LEU A 38 0.19 -8.64 18.87
N ALA A 39 1.31 -8.65 19.61
CA ALA A 39 1.39 -8.07 20.95
C ALA A 39 1.17 -6.54 20.99
N ARG A 40 1.32 -5.84 19.86
CA ARG A 40 1.11 -4.39 19.74
C ARG A 40 -0.13 -3.98 18.98
N SER A 41 -0.85 -4.95 18.40
CA SER A 41 -2.11 -4.76 17.66
C SER A 41 -3.23 -4.16 18.53
N GLY A 42 -3.12 -4.23 19.86
CA GLY A 42 -4.15 -3.70 20.77
C GLY A 42 -5.38 -4.60 20.89
N GLU A 43 -5.25 -5.88 20.53
CA GLU A 43 -6.21 -6.96 20.75
C GLU A 43 -5.52 -8.14 21.43
N ALA A 44 -6.13 -8.67 22.49
CA ALA A 44 -5.63 -9.87 23.16
C ALA A 44 -5.79 -11.09 22.24
N ASP A 45 -7.00 -11.28 21.70
CA ASP A 45 -7.39 -12.40 20.87
C ASP A 45 -8.12 -11.93 19.61
N ASP A 46 -8.28 -12.83 18.63
CA ASP A 46 -9.10 -12.57 17.46
C ASP A 46 -10.56 -12.39 17.91
N PRO A 47 -11.31 -11.40 17.40
CA PRO A 47 -12.71 -11.25 17.74
C PRO A 47 -13.49 -12.52 17.33
N PRO A 48 -14.51 -12.94 18.10
CA PRO A 48 -15.31 -14.08 17.73
C PRO A 48 -15.94 -13.87 16.35
N ALA A 49 -16.14 -14.97 15.63
CA ALA A 49 -16.89 -14.94 14.39
C ALA A 49 -18.29 -14.38 14.66
N ASP A 50 -18.73 -13.46 13.81
CA ASP A 50 -20.03 -12.80 13.92
C ASP A 50 -20.71 -12.88 12.56
N LEU A 51 -21.55 -13.91 12.42
CA LEU A 51 -22.25 -14.19 11.18
C LEU A 51 -23.20 -13.05 10.78
N SER A 52 -23.79 -12.35 11.76
CA SER A 52 -24.69 -11.23 11.47
C SER A 52 -23.92 -10.04 10.89
N ARG A 53 -22.75 -9.75 11.44
CA ARG A 53 -21.85 -8.73 10.88
C ARG A 53 -21.35 -9.10 9.50
N ASP A 54 -20.94 -10.35 9.29
CA ASP A 54 -20.47 -10.81 7.97
C ASP A 54 -21.61 -10.73 6.92
N GLN A 55 -22.83 -11.10 7.29
CA GLN A 55 -24.01 -10.91 6.45
C GLN A 55 -24.29 -9.44 6.13
N THR A 56 -24.11 -8.55 7.12
CA THR A 56 -24.27 -7.09 6.92
C THR A 56 -23.30 -6.56 5.87
N TYR A 57 -22.03 -6.96 5.94
CA TYR A 57 -21.03 -6.53 4.95
C TYR A 57 -21.27 -7.13 3.56
N GLN A 58 -21.71 -8.38 3.48
CA GLN A 58 -22.11 -9.01 2.22
C GLN A 58 -23.31 -8.30 1.59
N GLN A 59 -24.30 -7.92 2.41
CA GLN A 59 -25.46 -7.17 1.95
C GLN A 59 -25.07 -5.78 1.43
N ILE A 60 -24.24 -5.04 2.19
CA ILE A 60 -23.72 -3.73 1.76
C ILE A 60 -23.02 -3.85 0.39
N ALA A 61 -22.16 -4.85 0.21
CA ALA A 61 -21.47 -5.06 -1.05
C ALA A 61 -22.45 -5.38 -2.21
N ALA A 62 -23.43 -6.26 -1.97
CA ALA A 62 -24.43 -6.62 -2.95
C ALA A 62 -25.33 -5.44 -3.37
N GLU A 63 -25.63 -4.52 -2.46
CA GLU A 63 -26.40 -3.31 -2.74
C GLU A 63 -25.59 -2.26 -3.51
N LEU A 64 -24.29 -2.14 -3.23
CA LEU A 64 -23.40 -1.17 -3.88
C LEU A 64 -22.93 -1.61 -5.28
N GLU A 65 -22.76 -2.91 -5.50
CA GLU A 65 -22.18 -3.46 -6.72
C GLU A 65 -22.91 -3.02 -8.01
N PRO A 66 -24.26 -3.05 -8.11
CA PRO A 66 -24.97 -2.57 -9.29
C PRO A 66 -24.72 -1.08 -9.56
N GLN A 67 -24.68 -0.26 -8.51
CA GLN A 67 -24.48 1.18 -8.59
C GLN A 67 -23.06 1.52 -9.06
N LEU A 68 -22.06 0.83 -8.50
CA LEU A 68 -20.67 0.94 -8.90
C LEU A 68 -20.48 0.46 -10.34
N THR A 69 -21.09 -0.66 -10.72
CA THR A 69 -21.04 -1.18 -12.10
C THR A 69 -21.66 -0.20 -13.09
N GLN A 70 -22.76 0.45 -12.74
CA GLN A 70 -23.39 1.47 -13.57
C GLN A 70 -22.51 2.71 -13.73
N ALA A 71 -21.85 3.16 -12.67
CA ALA A 71 -21.01 4.36 -12.68
C ALA A 71 -19.65 4.14 -13.34
N LEU A 72 -19.03 2.99 -13.11
CA LEU A 72 -17.67 2.66 -13.51
C LEU A 72 -17.61 1.89 -14.83
N GLY A 73 -18.71 1.23 -15.21
CA GLY A 73 -18.77 0.32 -16.33
C GLY A 73 -18.20 -1.07 -16.02
N PRO A 74 -18.28 -2.00 -16.99
CA PRO A 74 -17.91 -3.41 -16.79
C PRO A 74 -16.39 -3.62 -16.65
N GLY A 75 -15.57 -2.63 -16.99
CA GLY A 75 -14.13 -2.77 -17.05
C GLY A 75 -13.65 -3.66 -18.21
N SER A 76 -12.38 -4.04 -18.17
CA SER A 76 -11.73 -4.93 -19.16
C SER A 76 -11.42 -6.31 -18.56
N ALA A 77 -12.06 -6.66 -17.44
CA ALA A 77 -11.83 -7.93 -16.76
C ALA A 77 -12.23 -9.11 -17.66
N GLY A 78 -11.44 -10.19 -17.62
CA GLY A 78 -11.74 -11.40 -18.40
C GLY A 78 -13.07 -12.04 -18.00
N SER A 79 -13.70 -12.77 -18.93
CA SER A 79 -14.92 -13.53 -18.67
C SER A 79 -14.75 -14.44 -17.45
N GLY A 80 -15.66 -14.34 -16.48
CA GLY A 80 -15.64 -15.14 -15.23
C GLY A 80 -14.86 -14.51 -14.07
N VAL A 81 -14.19 -13.37 -14.26
CA VAL A 81 -13.55 -12.63 -13.15
C VAL A 81 -14.61 -11.81 -12.42
N ARG A 82 -14.78 -12.07 -11.12
CA ARG A 82 -15.62 -11.23 -10.27
C ARG A 82 -14.87 -9.92 -9.95
N VAL A 83 -15.35 -8.80 -10.47
CA VAL A 83 -14.74 -7.47 -10.29
C VAL A 83 -14.82 -6.98 -8.84
N TYR A 84 -15.95 -7.26 -8.17
CA TYR A 84 -16.16 -6.93 -6.77
C TYR A 84 -16.13 -8.22 -5.95
N PRO A 85 -15.01 -8.57 -5.30
CA PRO A 85 -15.02 -9.71 -4.40
C PRO A 85 -15.92 -9.40 -3.18
N GLY A 86 -16.31 -10.42 -2.42
CA GLY A 86 -17.14 -10.21 -1.22
C GLY A 86 -16.47 -9.29 -0.20
N LEU A 87 -17.22 -8.72 0.74
CA LEU A 87 -16.68 -7.87 1.80
C LEU A 87 -16.81 -8.58 3.15
N ILE A 88 -15.73 -8.63 3.93
CA ILE A 88 -15.71 -9.28 5.25
C ILE A 88 -15.14 -8.37 6.34
N ALA A 89 -15.64 -8.55 7.55
CA ALA A 89 -15.10 -7.91 8.73
C ALA A 89 -13.92 -8.71 9.30
N VAL A 90 -12.82 -8.04 9.64
CA VAL A 90 -11.67 -8.68 10.28
C VAL A 90 -11.24 -7.96 11.55
N GLY A 91 -10.60 -8.70 12.45
CA GLY A 91 -9.87 -8.14 13.59
C GLY A 91 -8.51 -7.56 13.19
N ARG A 92 -7.89 -6.79 14.09
CA ARG A 92 -6.54 -6.22 13.87
C ARG A 92 -5.49 -7.33 13.78
N ARG A 93 -5.65 -8.39 14.56
CA ARG A 93 -4.74 -9.56 14.55
C ARG A 93 -4.82 -10.34 13.23
N GLN A 94 -6.02 -10.64 12.73
CA GLN A 94 -6.23 -11.21 11.40
C GLN A 94 -5.60 -10.34 10.31
N TRP A 95 -5.79 -9.03 10.41
CA TRP A 95 -5.19 -8.05 9.51
C TRP A 95 -3.64 -8.08 9.55
N VAL A 96 -3.03 -8.19 10.73
CA VAL A 96 -1.57 -8.34 10.88
C VAL A 96 -1.07 -9.58 10.14
N ARG A 97 -1.68 -10.76 10.39
CA ARG A 97 -1.27 -12.01 9.75
C ARG A 97 -1.44 -11.97 8.24
N PHE A 98 -2.53 -11.36 7.77
CA PHE A 98 -2.76 -11.13 6.35
C PHE A 98 -1.62 -10.33 5.71
N ASN A 99 -1.26 -9.19 6.30
CA ASN A 99 -0.21 -8.31 5.77
C ASN A 99 1.19 -8.92 5.86
N ILE A 100 1.51 -9.72 6.89
CA ILE A 100 2.81 -10.40 7.00
C ILE A 100 3.04 -11.33 5.81
N ARG A 101 2.01 -12.02 5.30
CA ARG A 101 2.12 -12.85 4.09
C ARG A 101 2.51 -12.01 2.87
N ILE A 102 1.93 -10.82 2.71
CA ILE A 102 2.27 -9.88 1.63
C ILE A 102 3.71 -9.37 1.78
N PHE A 103 4.11 -8.97 2.99
CA PHE A 103 5.47 -8.52 3.26
C PHE A 103 6.50 -9.61 2.99
N ARG A 104 6.25 -10.87 3.40
CA ARG A 104 7.10 -12.03 3.08
C ARG A 104 7.38 -12.12 1.57
N GLN A 105 6.34 -12.09 0.75
CA GLN A 105 6.46 -12.14 -0.72
C GLN A 105 7.21 -10.92 -1.30
N MET A 106 7.04 -9.75 -0.71
CA MET A 106 7.75 -8.54 -1.16
C MET A 106 9.25 -8.58 -0.85
N PHE A 107 9.62 -9.14 0.30
CA PHE A 107 11.02 -9.22 0.75
C PHE A 107 11.75 -10.46 0.23
N GLU A 108 11.05 -11.45 -0.34
CA GLU A 108 11.64 -12.66 -0.93
C GLU A 108 12.82 -12.35 -1.89
N PRO A 109 12.74 -11.38 -2.84
CA PRO A 109 13.88 -11.05 -3.70
C PRO A 109 15.11 -10.52 -2.94
N LEU A 110 14.89 -9.83 -1.82
CA LEU A 110 15.97 -9.31 -0.97
C LEU A 110 16.60 -10.41 -0.11
N GLU A 111 15.82 -11.39 0.33
CA GLU A 111 16.32 -12.56 1.05
C GLU A 111 17.22 -13.42 0.14
N VAL A 112 16.87 -13.58 -1.13
CA VAL A 112 17.71 -14.26 -2.12
C VAL A 112 19.04 -13.53 -2.33
N LEU A 113 19.03 -12.19 -2.41
CA LEU A 113 20.25 -11.39 -2.51
C LEU A 113 21.12 -11.50 -1.25
N GLN A 114 20.52 -11.62 -0.07
CA GLN A 114 21.24 -11.78 1.19
C GLN A 114 21.95 -13.14 1.29
N GLN A 115 21.36 -14.22 0.77
CA GLN A 115 22.02 -15.54 0.72
C GLN A 115 23.34 -15.53 -0.06
N LEU A 116 23.58 -14.49 -0.87
CA LEU A 116 24.82 -14.30 -1.62
C LEU A 116 25.90 -13.54 -0.82
N ILE A 117 25.57 -13.01 0.37
CA ILE A 117 26.46 -12.22 1.23
C ILE A 117 26.78 -13.05 2.50
N PRO A 118 28.06 -13.33 2.81
CA PRO A 118 28.41 -14.12 4.00
C PRO A 118 27.92 -13.44 5.29
N GLY A 119 27.27 -14.22 6.17
CA GLY A 119 26.65 -13.71 7.39
C GLY A 119 27.68 -13.17 8.40
N SER A 120 27.49 -11.94 8.88
CA SER A 120 28.35 -11.32 9.90
C SER A 120 27.60 -11.01 11.20
N LEU A 121 28.32 -10.87 12.31
CA LEU A 121 27.77 -10.48 13.61
C LEU A 121 27.10 -9.08 13.55
N LEU A 122 27.64 -8.15 12.75
CA LEU A 122 27.02 -6.85 12.49
C LEU A 122 25.66 -7.00 11.77
N LEU A 123 25.57 -7.91 10.80
CA LEU A 123 24.30 -8.25 10.15
C LEU A 123 23.30 -8.87 11.13
N SER A 124 23.74 -9.73 12.06
CA SER A 124 22.84 -10.38 13.04
C SER A 124 22.26 -9.41 14.07
N PHE A 125 23.01 -8.38 14.47
CA PHE A 125 22.50 -7.32 15.34
C PHE A 125 21.52 -6.41 14.58
N GLY A 126 21.83 -6.08 13.33
CA GLY A 126 20.93 -5.37 12.42
C GLY A 126 19.60 -6.11 12.20
N GLN A 127 19.65 -7.44 12.02
CA GLN A 127 18.48 -8.31 11.81
C GLN A 127 17.50 -8.29 12.99
N LYS A 128 17.99 -8.47 14.22
CA LYS A 128 17.15 -8.43 15.43
C LYS A 128 16.51 -7.06 15.62
N GLY A 129 17.27 -6.00 15.34
CA GLY A 129 16.76 -4.62 15.33
C GLY A 129 15.66 -4.40 14.30
N LEU A 130 15.92 -4.80 13.04
CA LEU A 130 14.99 -4.67 11.92
C LEU A 130 13.69 -5.45 12.16
N THR A 131 13.80 -6.72 12.55
CA THR A 131 12.65 -7.58 12.88
C THR A 131 11.78 -6.94 13.95
N ARG A 132 12.39 -6.46 15.04
CA ARG A 132 11.65 -5.79 16.13
C ARG A 132 11.00 -4.50 15.65
N TYR A 133 11.72 -3.71 14.88
CA TYR A 133 11.22 -2.45 14.32
C TYR A 133 9.98 -2.69 13.43
N LEU A 134 10.08 -3.61 12.47
CA LEU A 134 8.98 -3.97 11.56
C LEU A 134 7.78 -4.53 12.32
N GLY A 135 8.01 -5.38 13.33
CA GLY A 135 6.93 -5.93 14.16
C GLY A 135 6.22 -4.85 14.97
N LEU A 136 6.96 -3.95 15.64
CA LEU A 136 6.38 -2.85 16.41
C LEU A 136 5.55 -1.92 15.51
N MET A 137 6.11 -1.57 14.35
CA MET A 137 5.48 -0.73 13.36
C MET A 137 4.18 -1.35 12.84
N LEU A 138 4.21 -2.61 12.40
CA LEU A 138 3.03 -3.28 11.88
C LEU A 138 1.92 -3.39 12.93
N GLY A 139 2.27 -3.71 14.17
CA GLY A 139 1.30 -3.74 15.28
C GLY A 139 0.67 -2.38 15.57
N LEU A 140 1.42 -1.28 15.42
CA LEU A 140 0.89 0.08 15.61
C LEU A 140 0.00 0.51 14.43
N LEU A 141 0.34 0.13 13.19
CA LEU A 141 -0.48 0.38 12.01
C LEU A 141 -1.81 -0.38 12.07
N ALA A 142 -1.81 -1.62 12.59
CA ALA A 142 -3.01 -2.44 12.76
C ALA A 142 -4.11 -1.75 13.60
N ARG A 143 -3.75 -0.77 14.43
CA ARG A 143 -4.69 -0.01 15.28
C ARG A 143 -5.36 1.17 14.57
N ARG A 144 -4.96 1.46 13.34
CA ARG A 144 -5.41 2.65 12.60
C ARG A 144 -5.92 2.37 11.22
N VAL A 145 -5.42 1.32 10.58
CA VAL A 145 -5.90 0.87 9.28
C VAL A 145 -7.41 0.59 9.31
N LEU A 146 -8.15 1.06 8.32
CA LEU A 146 -9.60 0.86 8.24
C LEU A 146 -9.99 -0.25 7.28
N GLY A 147 -9.21 -0.45 6.21
CA GLY A 147 -9.50 -1.39 5.13
C GLY A 147 -8.25 -1.95 4.46
N GLN A 148 -8.45 -2.61 3.33
CA GLN A 148 -7.41 -3.25 2.53
C GLN A 148 -6.57 -2.22 1.76
N TYR A 149 -7.21 -1.18 1.24
CA TYR A 149 -6.59 -0.14 0.42
C TYR A 149 -6.23 1.13 1.21
N ASP A 150 -6.02 1.02 2.53
CA ASP A 150 -5.60 2.18 3.32
C ASP A 150 -4.26 2.74 2.78
N PRO A 151 -4.18 4.05 2.53
CA PRO A 151 -3.00 4.66 1.95
C PRO A 151 -1.69 4.45 2.71
N ALA A 152 -1.77 4.12 3.99
CA ALA A 152 -0.60 3.83 4.79
C ALA A 152 0.21 2.61 4.31
N LEU A 153 -0.36 1.72 3.48
CA LEU A 153 0.18 0.38 3.23
C LEU A 153 0.16 -0.10 1.77
N LEU A 154 -0.14 0.81 0.84
CA LEU A 154 -0.34 0.48 -0.57
C LEU A 154 0.87 -0.24 -1.18
N GLY A 155 0.59 -1.34 -1.90
CA GLY A 155 1.62 -1.99 -2.71
C GLY A 155 1.20 -3.28 -3.42
N ARG A 156 0.26 -4.07 -2.91
CA ARG A 156 -0.21 -5.29 -3.60
C ARG A 156 -1.61 -5.70 -3.18
N GLU A 157 -2.39 -6.14 -4.15
CA GLU A 157 -3.36 -7.19 -3.92
C GLU A 157 -2.59 -8.54 -3.88
N PRO A 158 -2.73 -9.37 -2.83
CA PRO A 158 -2.37 -10.77 -3.00
C PRO A 158 -3.31 -11.37 -4.04
N VAL A 159 -2.73 -12.15 -4.95
CA VAL A 159 -3.39 -12.85 -6.07
C VAL A 159 -4.57 -13.76 -5.61
N GLU A 160 -4.81 -13.88 -4.30
CA GLU A 160 -5.71 -14.85 -3.68
C GLU A 160 -6.64 -14.27 -2.59
N THR A 161 -6.92 -12.96 -2.55
CA THR A 161 -8.04 -12.49 -1.72
C THR A 161 -9.36 -12.69 -2.44
N SER A 162 -10.13 -13.69 -1.99
CA SER A 162 -11.52 -13.91 -2.38
C SER A 162 -12.49 -12.84 -1.85
N SER A 163 -12.01 -11.95 -0.97
CA SER A 163 -12.83 -10.91 -0.32
C SER A 163 -12.00 -9.69 0.10
N LEU A 164 -12.62 -8.50 0.04
CA LEU A 164 -12.16 -7.26 0.65
C LEU A 164 -12.31 -7.32 2.17
N ILE A 165 -11.41 -6.67 2.89
CA ILE A 165 -11.39 -6.66 4.34
C ILE A 165 -11.61 -5.26 4.92
N LEU A 166 -12.45 -5.16 5.96
CA LEU A 166 -12.58 -3.98 6.80
C LEU A 166 -12.23 -4.32 8.24
N VAL A 167 -11.39 -3.50 8.86
CA VAL A 167 -10.92 -3.72 10.24
C VAL A 167 -11.95 -3.16 11.21
N GLU A 168 -13.02 -3.91 11.42
CA GLU A 168 -14.21 -3.52 12.19
C GLU A 168 -13.88 -2.87 13.56
N PRO A 169 -12.94 -3.38 14.37
CA PRO A 169 -12.59 -2.74 15.65
C PRO A 169 -12.12 -1.28 15.49
N ASN A 170 -11.47 -0.96 14.37
CA ASN A 170 -11.03 0.40 14.06
C ASN A 170 -12.16 1.25 13.50
N VAL A 171 -13.05 0.65 12.69
CA VAL A 171 -14.28 1.29 12.19
C VAL A 171 -15.17 1.73 13.36
N GLN A 172 -15.45 0.83 14.29
CA GLN A 172 -16.26 1.13 15.48
C GLN A 172 -15.59 2.18 16.36
N ALA A 173 -14.29 2.04 16.65
CA ALA A 173 -13.57 3.00 17.48
C ALA A 173 -13.56 4.40 16.84
N TRP A 174 -13.46 4.49 15.51
CA TRP A 174 -13.51 5.76 14.81
C TRP A 174 -14.92 6.36 14.80
N ALA A 175 -15.95 5.54 14.52
CA ALA A 175 -17.34 5.97 14.58
C ALA A 175 -17.70 6.53 15.96
N GLN A 176 -17.29 5.86 17.03
CA GLN A 176 -17.54 6.32 18.40
C GLN A 176 -16.80 7.63 18.71
N LYS A 177 -15.50 7.70 18.37
CA LYS A 177 -14.66 8.86 18.65
C LYS A 177 -15.20 10.14 17.99
N ASP A 178 -15.57 10.03 16.71
CA ASP A 178 -15.99 11.18 15.89
C ASP A 178 -17.53 11.30 15.81
N LYS A 179 -18.26 10.45 16.55
CA LYS A 179 -19.74 10.38 16.61
C LYS A 179 -20.37 10.24 15.21
N LEU A 180 -19.84 9.32 14.41
CA LEU A 180 -20.30 9.05 13.06
C LEU A 180 -21.39 7.97 13.05
N PRO A 181 -22.37 8.04 12.13
CA PRO A 181 -23.31 6.94 11.90
C PRO A 181 -22.54 5.71 11.40
N VAL A 182 -22.45 4.67 12.25
CA VAL A 182 -21.56 3.52 11.97
C VAL A 182 -21.99 2.75 10.72
N ASP A 183 -23.29 2.59 10.47
CA ASP A 183 -23.77 1.85 9.29
C ASP A 183 -23.47 2.59 7.99
N GLU A 184 -23.67 3.91 7.97
CA GLU A 184 -23.25 4.75 6.85
C GLU A 184 -21.73 4.78 6.68
N LEU A 185 -20.97 4.77 7.78
CA LEU A 185 -19.51 4.68 7.73
C LEU A 185 -19.04 3.35 7.11
N ARG A 186 -19.67 2.22 7.48
CA ARG A 186 -19.38 0.91 6.88
C ARG A 186 -19.66 0.92 5.39
N ARG A 187 -20.81 1.48 4.97
CA ARG A 187 -21.19 1.60 3.55
C ARG A 187 -20.27 2.54 2.78
N TRP A 188 -19.85 3.64 3.38
CA TRP A 188 -18.87 4.56 2.82
C TRP A 188 -17.51 3.87 2.61
N LEU A 189 -17.02 3.14 3.61
CA LEU A 189 -15.77 2.37 3.51
C LEU A 189 -15.89 1.25 2.47
N ALA A 190 -17.02 0.53 2.45
CA ALA A 190 -17.27 -0.51 1.46
C ALA A 190 -17.20 0.02 0.03
N MET A 191 -17.84 1.16 -0.24
CA MET A 191 -17.81 1.82 -1.55
C MET A 191 -16.39 2.22 -1.95
N HIS A 192 -15.60 2.73 -1.01
CA HIS A 192 -14.19 3.08 -1.21
C HIS A 192 -13.36 1.84 -1.59
N GLU A 193 -13.45 0.77 -0.79
CA GLU A 193 -12.71 -0.47 -1.04
C GLU A 193 -13.14 -1.16 -2.34
N MET A 194 -14.44 -1.19 -2.64
CA MET A 194 -14.98 -1.78 -3.88
C MET A 194 -14.59 -0.97 -5.11
N THR A 195 -14.45 0.36 -5.00
CA THR A 195 -13.97 1.20 -6.11
C THR A 195 -12.52 0.87 -6.44
N HIS A 196 -11.66 0.73 -5.43
CA HIS A 196 -10.28 0.25 -5.66
C HIS A 196 -10.23 -1.19 -6.18
N ALA A 197 -11.10 -2.08 -5.68
CA ALA A 197 -11.20 -3.44 -6.21
C ALA A 197 -11.52 -3.42 -7.71
N TRP A 198 -12.41 -2.53 -8.14
CA TRP A 198 -12.68 -2.29 -9.55
C TRP A 198 -11.42 -1.79 -10.27
N GLU A 199 -10.74 -0.75 -9.79
CA GLU A 199 -9.53 -0.21 -10.44
C GLU A 199 -8.46 -1.28 -10.71
N PHE A 200 -8.25 -2.21 -9.77
CA PHE A 200 -7.27 -3.29 -9.92
C PHE A 200 -7.77 -4.48 -10.74
N ARG A 201 -9.01 -4.94 -10.54
CA ARG A 201 -9.54 -6.14 -11.22
C ARG A 201 -10.10 -5.85 -12.61
N ALA A 202 -10.66 -4.66 -12.82
CA ALA A 202 -11.13 -4.20 -14.13
C ALA A 202 -9.97 -3.95 -15.09
N HIS A 203 -8.76 -3.70 -14.58
CA HIS A 203 -7.56 -3.37 -15.35
C HIS A 203 -6.40 -4.31 -15.00
N PRO A 204 -6.40 -5.56 -15.51
CA PRO A 204 -5.44 -6.60 -15.11
C PRO A 204 -3.96 -6.25 -15.33
N TRP A 205 -3.68 -5.24 -16.17
CA TRP A 205 -2.33 -4.74 -16.42
C TRP A 205 -1.78 -3.87 -15.26
N LEU A 206 -2.66 -3.30 -14.42
CA LEU A 206 -2.29 -2.32 -13.40
C LEU A 206 -1.42 -2.93 -12.31
N GLN A 207 -1.79 -4.11 -11.80
CA GLN A 207 -1.00 -4.80 -10.78
C GLN A 207 0.41 -5.15 -11.29
N PRO A 208 0.59 -5.88 -12.42
CA PRO A 208 1.93 -6.15 -12.98
C PRO A 208 2.75 -4.89 -13.22
N TYR A 209 2.11 -3.79 -13.65
CA TYR A 209 2.78 -2.51 -13.86
C TYR A 209 3.33 -1.91 -12.55
N LEU A 210 2.50 -1.84 -11.51
CA LEU A 210 2.90 -1.33 -10.19
C LEU A 210 3.98 -2.20 -9.55
N GLU A 211 3.88 -3.53 -9.71
CA GLU A 211 4.92 -4.45 -9.27
C GLU A 211 6.25 -4.22 -10.00
N GLY A 212 6.19 -3.93 -11.30
CA GLY A 212 7.37 -3.56 -12.08
C GLY A 212 8.03 -2.27 -11.58
N LEU A 213 7.23 -1.26 -11.25
CA LEU A 213 7.73 -0.01 -10.64
C LEU A 213 8.36 -0.28 -9.27
N LEU A 214 7.69 -1.05 -8.41
CA LEU A 214 8.21 -1.37 -7.08
C LEU A 214 9.53 -2.16 -7.16
N LYS A 215 9.64 -3.12 -8.08
CA LYS A 215 10.90 -3.83 -8.36
C LYS A 215 12.02 -2.87 -8.78
N GLN A 216 11.72 -1.88 -9.63
CA GLN A 216 12.70 -0.86 -10.04
C GLN A 216 13.16 0.00 -8.84
N VAL A 217 12.25 0.34 -7.93
CA VAL A 217 12.59 1.08 -6.69
C VAL A 217 13.47 0.23 -5.77
N LEU A 218 13.09 -1.02 -5.49
CA LEU A 218 13.77 -1.87 -4.52
C LEU A 218 15.13 -2.39 -5.01
N VAL A 219 15.21 -2.77 -6.28
CA VAL A 219 16.34 -3.57 -6.81
C VAL A 219 17.25 -2.76 -7.73
N GLY A 220 16.87 -1.54 -8.13
CA GLY A 220 17.76 -0.61 -8.83
C GLY A 220 18.41 -1.20 -10.10
N GLY A 221 17.70 -2.04 -10.86
CA GLY A 221 18.23 -2.67 -12.07
C GLY A 221 19.06 -3.94 -11.86
N LEU A 222 19.19 -4.48 -10.64
CA LEU A 222 19.86 -5.76 -10.38
C LEU A 222 19.02 -7.00 -10.78
N ALA A 223 18.07 -6.85 -11.71
CA ALA A 223 17.05 -7.84 -12.04
C ALA A 223 17.55 -9.02 -12.91
N ASP A 224 18.81 -9.01 -13.37
CA ASP A 224 19.32 -9.99 -14.34
C ASP A 224 19.90 -11.28 -13.71
N GLY A 225 19.62 -11.57 -12.44
CA GLY A 225 19.98 -12.85 -11.81
C GLY A 225 21.49 -13.15 -11.70
N ARG A 226 22.37 -12.22 -12.11
CA ARG A 226 23.82 -12.30 -11.95
C ARG A 226 24.23 -11.79 -10.58
N ARG A 227 25.24 -12.42 -9.96
CA ARG A 227 25.90 -11.90 -8.76
C ARG A 227 26.56 -10.56 -9.10
N PRO A 228 26.08 -9.42 -8.57
CA PRO A 228 26.68 -8.15 -8.89
C PRO A 228 28.08 -8.07 -8.28
N SER A 229 29.04 -7.57 -9.05
CA SER A 229 30.36 -7.26 -8.50
C SER A 229 30.26 -6.12 -7.48
N ARG A 230 31.21 -6.02 -6.54
CA ARG A 230 31.26 -4.89 -5.57
C ARG A 230 31.23 -3.52 -6.25
N LEU A 231 31.82 -3.42 -7.44
CA LEU A 231 31.84 -2.19 -8.24
C LEU A 231 30.46 -1.89 -8.84
N GLU A 232 29.73 -2.91 -9.29
CA GLU A 232 28.34 -2.76 -9.76
C GLU A 232 27.41 -2.36 -8.62
N LEU A 233 27.58 -2.89 -7.41
CA LEU A 233 26.80 -2.47 -6.25
C LEU A 233 26.97 -0.97 -5.97
N ILE A 234 28.21 -0.47 -5.99
CA ILE A 234 28.52 0.95 -5.81
C ILE A 234 27.96 1.80 -6.98
N ARG A 235 28.06 1.28 -8.21
CA ARG A 235 27.53 1.95 -9.41
C ARG A 235 26.00 1.99 -9.41
N THR A 236 25.33 0.95 -8.93
CA THR A 236 23.88 0.91 -8.71
C THR A 236 23.45 1.89 -7.63
N LEU A 237 24.21 2.01 -6.53
CA LEU A 237 23.93 2.99 -5.48
C LEU A 237 24.08 4.45 -5.94
N THR A 238 24.86 4.71 -7.00
CA THR A 238 25.14 6.07 -7.50
C THR A 238 24.39 6.44 -8.79
N ILE A 239 24.29 5.54 -9.77
CA ILE A 239 23.59 5.72 -11.06
C ILE A 239 22.15 5.17 -11.00
N GLY A 240 21.91 4.09 -10.26
CA GLY A 240 20.58 3.48 -10.11
C GLY A 240 19.59 4.39 -9.37
N MET A 241 20.08 5.35 -8.58
CA MET A 241 19.26 6.33 -7.87
C MET A 241 18.35 7.13 -8.83
N GLY A 242 18.81 7.50 -10.03
CA GLY A 242 18.01 8.24 -11.00
C GLY A 242 16.83 7.43 -11.58
N GLN A 243 17.02 6.13 -11.81
CA GLN A 243 15.93 5.24 -12.24
C GLN A 243 14.93 4.98 -11.11
N GLN A 244 15.43 4.81 -9.89
CA GLN A 244 14.59 4.70 -8.69
C GLN A 244 13.71 5.94 -8.51
N TRP A 245 14.25 7.15 -8.65
CA TRP A 245 13.46 8.39 -8.59
C TRP A 245 12.37 8.47 -9.67
N LYS A 246 12.67 8.04 -10.90
CA LYS A 246 11.66 7.99 -11.97
C LYS A 246 10.55 6.98 -11.65
N ALA A 247 10.89 5.82 -11.12
CA ALA A 247 9.91 4.81 -10.71
C ALA A 247 9.06 5.29 -9.54
N ILE A 248 9.66 5.94 -8.54
CA ILE A 248 8.94 6.58 -7.41
C ILE A 248 7.97 7.63 -7.94
N ALA A 249 8.40 8.52 -8.84
CA ALA A 249 7.55 9.57 -9.39
C ALA A 249 6.36 8.99 -10.18
N LYS A 250 6.56 7.92 -10.95
CA LYS A 250 5.48 7.19 -11.64
C LYS A 250 4.52 6.55 -10.64
N LEU A 251 5.04 5.86 -9.64
CA LEU A 251 4.24 5.24 -8.58
C LEU A 251 3.37 6.30 -7.89
N GLN A 252 3.95 7.44 -7.50
CA GLN A 252 3.22 8.56 -6.91
C GLN A 252 2.13 9.11 -7.83
N ALA A 253 2.37 9.19 -9.14
CA ALA A 253 1.37 9.64 -10.11
C ALA A 253 0.20 8.66 -10.21
N VAL A 254 0.48 7.36 -10.30
CA VAL A 254 -0.57 6.34 -10.31
C VAL A 254 -1.38 6.38 -9.03
N MET A 255 -0.74 6.41 -7.86
CA MET A 255 -1.47 6.47 -6.59
C MET A 255 -2.35 7.72 -6.52
N SER A 256 -1.84 8.88 -6.95
CA SER A 256 -2.64 10.11 -7.00
C SER A 256 -3.83 10.01 -7.95
N LEU A 257 -3.69 9.31 -9.07
CA LEU A 257 -4.78 9.05 -10.01
C LEU A 257 -5.84 8.12 -9.40
N LEU A 258 -5.45 6.96 -8.86
CA LEU A 258 -6.35 5.99 -8.24
C LEU A 258 -7.17 6.64 -7.11
N GLU A 259 -6.50 7.35 -6.21
CA GLU A 259 -7.16 8.05 -5.10
C GLU A 259 -8.08 9.17 -5.61
N GLY A 260 -7.66 9.91 -6.64
CA GLY A 260 -8.47 10.96 -7.24
C GLY A 260 -9.73 10.43 -7.92
N TYR A 261 -9.59 9.30 -8.62
CA TYR A 261 -10.68 8.63 -9.32
C TYR A 261 -11.68 8.02 -8.32
N SER A 262 -11.19 7.32 -7.30
CA SER A 262 -12.00 6.82 -6.18
C SER A 262 -12.79 7.96 -5.51
N ASN A 263 -12.14 9.08 -5.18
CA ASN A 263 -12.84 10.24 -4.60
C ASN A 263 -13.92 10.84 -5.52
N LEU A 264 -13.70 10.86 -6.84
CA LEU A 264 -14.69 11.32 -7.80
C LEU A 264 -15.94 10.43 -7.79
N VAL A 265 -15.74 9.11 -7.82
CA VAL A 265 -16.79 8.08 -7.79
C VAL A 265 -17.55 8.12 -6.46
N MET A 266 -16.81 8.20 -5.35
CA MET A 266 -17.35 8.35 -4.00
C MET A 266 -18.24 9.59 -3.87
N ASN A 267 -17.87 10.72 -4.48
CA ASN A 267 -18.70 11.92 -4.48
C ASN A 267 -19.99 11.76 -5.29
N ASP A 268 -19.93 11.07 -6.43
CA ASP A 268 -21.09 10.92 -7.32
C ASP A 268 -22.14 9.95 -6.74
N ILE A 269 -21.68 8.83 -6.18
CA ILE A 269 -22.54 7.79 -5.60
C ILE A 269 -22.86 8.13 -4.14
N GLY A 270 -21.84 8.42 -3.33
CA GLY A 270 -21.99 8.62 -1.89
C GLY A 270 -22.93 9.75 -1.50
N ARG A 271 -23.00 10.85 -2.26
CA ARG A 271 -23.95 11.95 -2.00
C ARG A 271 -25.42 11.56 -2.19
N ARG A 272 -25.71 10.57 -3.04
CA ARG A 272 -27.07 10.07 -3.30
C ARG A 272 -27.47 9.01 -2.28
N GLU A 273 -26.49 8.22 -1.86
CA GLU A 273 -26.64 6.98 -1.12
C GLU A 273 -26.50 7.14 0.40
N LEU A 274 -25.82 8.19 0.86
CA LEU A 274 -25.51 8.40 2.27
C LEU A 274 -26.03 9.77 2.74
N PRO A 275 -27.06 9.81 3.61
CA PRO A 275 -27.60 11.05 4.15
C PRO A 275 -26.54 11.96 4.80
N HIS A 276 -25.56 11.37 5.48
CA HIS A 276 -24.51 12.10 6.20
C HIS A 276 -23.15 12.05 5.47
N PHE A 277 -23.14 11.95 4.13
CA PHE A 277 -21.92 11.85 3.33
C PHE A 277 -20.88 12.93 3.67
N ALA A 278 -21.27 14.21 3.74
CA ALA A 278 -20.35 15.31 4.00
C ALA A 278 -19.71 15.24 5.40
N LEU A 279 -20.43 14.70 6.39
CA LEU A 279 -19.90 14.47 7.73
C LEU A 279 -18.80 13.40 7.69
N LEU A 280 -19.06 12.29 6.99
CA LEU A 280 -18.11 11.17 6.83
C LEU A 280 -16.85 11.61 6.07
N GLU A 281 -17.02 12.31 4.94
CA GLU A 281 -15.92 12.82 4.11
C GLU A 281 -15.04 13.82 4.89
N GLY A 282 -15.67 14.75 5.61
CA GLY A 282 -14.95 15.68 6.48
C GLY A 282 -14.22 14.99 7.63
N ALA A 283 -14.82 13.96 8.24
CA ALA A 283 -14.16 13.16 9.28
C ALA A 283 -12.95 12.39 8.72
N TYR A 284 -13.09 11.80 7.53
CA TYR A 284 -12.02 11.07 6.86
C TYR A 284 -10.85 12.00 6.53
N ARG A 285 -11.13 13.18 5.98
CA ARG A 285 -10.12 14.20 5.68
C ARG A 285 -9.34 14.62 6.94
N ARG A 286 -10.04 14.90 8.04
CA ARG A 286 -9.41 15.20 9.34
C ARG A 286 -8.55 14.05 9.84
N ARG A 287 -9.01 12.81 9.69
CA ARG A 287 -8.26 11.61 10.08
C ARG A 287 -6.94 11.50 9.30
N GLN A 288 -6.96 11.76 7.99
CA GLN A 288 -5.75 11.71 7.15
C GLN A 288 -4.75 12.83 7.51
N GLU A 289 -5.23 14.03 7.85
CA GLU A 289 -4.37 15.13 8.29
C GLU A 289 -3.71 14.86 9.66
N GLN A 290 -4.41 14.14 10.55
CA GLN A 290 -4.01 13.82 11.92
C GLN A 290 -3.15 12.54 12.05
N ARG A 291 -2.32 12.22 11.04
CA ARG A 291 -1.32 11.14 11.14
C ARG A 291 -0.32 11.42 12.26
N THR A 292 -0.06 10.40 13.08
CA THR A 292 0.93 10.41 14.17
C THR A 292 2.35 10.61 13.62
N PRO A 293 3.29 11.12 14.45
CA PRO A 293 4.69 11.24 14.07
C PRO A 293 5.32 9.93 13.58
N LEU A 294 4.91 8.80 14.17
CA LEU A 294 5.39 7.48 13.79
C LEU A 294 4.93 7.07 12.38
N GLU A 295 3.65 7.30 12.05
CA GLU A 295 3.11 7.04 10.70
C GLU A 295 3.81 7.92 9.65
N LYS A 296 4.05 9.19 9.98
CA LYS A 296 4.80 10.10 9.09
C LYS A 296 6.24 9.65 8.90
N ALA A 297 6.90 9.15 9.95
CA ALA A 297 8.25 8.61 9.87
C ALA A 297 8.31 7.33 9.01
N PHE A 298 7.32 6.44 9.11
CA PHE A 298 7.22 5.24 8.28
C PHE A 298 7.10 5.58 6.79
N LEU A 299 6.16 6.47 6.42
CA LEU A 299 5.96 6.89 5.03
C LEU A 299 7.22 7.55 4.43
N ARG A 300 7.98 8.27 5.26
CA ARG A 300 9.28 8.83 4.84
C ARG A 300 10.34 7.75 4.61
N LEU A 301 10.35 6.70 5.43
CA LEU A 301 11.33 5.62 5.33
C LEU A 301 11.09 4.69 4.14
N THR A 302 9.84 4.49 3.72
CA THR A 302 9.52 3.70 2.52
C THR A 302 9.74 4.48 1.22
N GLY A 303 10.09 5.77 1.29
CA GLY A 303 10.16 6.67 0.12
C GLY A 303 8.78 7.01 -0.46
N LEU A 304 7.71 6.47 0.13
CA LEU A 304 6.31 6.74 -0.20
C LEU A 304 5.81 7.94 0.62
N GLU A 305 6.59 9.03 0.67
CA GLU A 305 6.10 10.28 1.27
C GLU A 305 5.00 10.82 0.34
N MET A 306 3.78 10.37 0.58
CA MET A 306 2.60 10.91 -0.06
C MET A 306 2.43 12.33 0.48
N LYS A 307 2.83 13.33 -0.32
CA LYS A 307 2.49 14.71 -0.01
C LYS A 307 0.97 14.77 -0.09
N MET A 308 0.31 15.06 1.04
CA MET A 308 -1.13 15.31 1.18
C MET A 308 -1.73 16.18 0.06
N ARG A 309 -0.92 17.00 -0.63
CA ARG A 309 -1.35 17.77 -1.80
C ARG A 309 -1.86 16.89 -2.96
N GLN A 310 -1.41 15.65 -3.10
CA GLN A 310 -1.79 14.78 -4.23
C GLN A 310 -3.25 14.30 -4.22
N TYR A 311 -3.92 14.16 -3.07
CA TYR A 311 -5.34 13.76 -3.01
C TYR A 311 -6.27 14.79 -3.65
N VAL A 312 -6.11 16.06 -3.24
CA VAL A 312 -6.88 17.18 -3.81
C VAL A 312 -6.54 17.39 -5.29
N ILE A 313 -5.29 17.18 -5.67
CA ILE A 313 -4.84 17.36 -7.05
C ILE A 313 -5.37 16.22 -7.95
N GLY A 314 -5.38 14.97 -7.47
CA GLY A 314 -5.93 13.83 -8.19
C GLY A 314 -7.43 13.94 -8.46
N GLU A 315 -8.22 14.26 -7.44
CA GLU A 315 -9.67 14.44 -7.61
C GLU A 315 -9.97 15.60 -8.57
N LYS A 316 -9.25 16.72 -8.43
CA LYS A 316 -9.34 17.85 -9.35
C LYS A 316 -9.01 17.43 -10.78
N PHE A 317 -7.95 16.64 -10.98
CA PHE A 317 -7.58 16.11 -12.29
C PHE A 317 -8.72 15.27 -12.89
N CYS A 318 -9.23 14.27 -12.17
CA CYS A 318 -10.28 13.40 -12.69
C CYS A 318 -11.55 14.19 -13.03
N ARG A 319 -11.90 15.18 -12.18
CA ARG A 319 -13.02 16.08 -12.40
C ARG A 319 -12.85 16.93 -13.66
N GLU A 320 -11.72 17.63 -13.82
CA GLU A 320 -11.49 18.50 -14.98
C GLU A 320 -11.44 17.72 -16.30
N VAL A 321 -10.83 16.52 -16.29
CA VAL A 321 -10.80 15.65 -17.48
C VAL A 321 -12.22 15.19 -17.84
N ARG A 322 -13.02 14.78 -16.85
CA ARG A 322 -14.42 14.39 -17.07
C ARG A 322 -15.27 15.55 -17.54
N ASP A 323 -15.11 16.74 -16.96
CA ASP A 323 -15.88 17.92 -17.37
C ASP A 323 -15.54 18.35 -18.81
N ALA A 324 -14.31 18.09 -19.27
CA ALA A 324 -13.87 18.41 -20.62
C ALA A 324 -14.35 17.43 -21.71
N GLY A 325 -14.54 16.14 -21.40
CA GLY A 325 -14.82 15.12 -22.42
C GLY A 325 -15.67 13.95 -21.96
N GLY A 326 -16.41 14.11 -20.87
CA GLY A 326 -17.26 13.09 -20.29
C GLY A 326 -16.48 11.90 -19.70
N GLN A 327 -17.25 10.86 -19.36
CA GLN A 327 -16.70 9.62 -18.82
C GLN A 327 -15.78 8.91 -19.82
N GLU A 328 -16.06 9.02 -21.11
CA GLU A 328 -15.25 8.43 -22.19
C GLU A 328 -13.81 8.96 -22.15
N LEU A 329 -13.62 10.29 -22.09
CA LEU A 329 -12.28 10.87 -22.02
C LEU A 329 -11.54 10.50 -20.73
N LEU A 330 -12.24 10.52 -19.59
CA LEU A 330 -11.63 10.11 -18.32
C LEU A 330 -11.23 8.62 -18.34
N SER A 331 -12.07 7.76 -18.92
CA SER A 331 -11.84 6.31 -18.96
C SER A 331 -10.58 5.91 -19.75
N ARG A 332 -10.06 6.79 -20.61
CA ARG A 332 -8.84 6.53 -21.37
C ARG A 332 -7.64 6.24 -20.48
N VAL A 333 -7.60 6.76 -19.24
CA VAL A 333 -6.51 6.47 -18.28
C VAL A 333 -6.34 4.97 -18.00
N TRP A 334 -7.39 4.17 -18.28
CA TRP A 334 -7.43 2.74 -18.05
C TRP A 334 -7.07 1.87 -19.27
N GLU A 335 -6.86 2.48 -20.45
CA GLU A 335 -6.53 1.77 -21.69
C GLU A 335 -5.17 1.06 -21.62
N GLY A 336 -4.23 1.57 -20.82
CA GLY A 336 -2.93 0.94 -20.63
C GLY A 336 -1.92 1.81 -19.87
N PRO A 337 -0.72 1.27 -19.56
CA PRO A 337 0.33 1.99 -18.84
C PRO A 337 0.75 3.34 -19.45
N GLU A 338 0.68 3.47 -20.76
CA GLU A 338 0.99 4.68 -21.53
C GLU A 338 -0.10 5.77 -21.43
N TRP A 339 -1.29 5.39 -20.97
CA TRP A 339 -2.41 6.30 -20.76
C TRP A 339 -2.48 6.83 -19.33
N LEU A 340 -1.75 6.23 -18.39
CA LEU A 340 -1.64 6.77 -17.04
C LEU A 340 -1.15 8.23 -17.06
N ALA A 341 -1.80 9.06 -16.25
CA ALA A 341 -1.42 10.45 -16.09
C ALA A 341 -0.07 10.56 -15.37
N THR A 342 0.82 11.38 -15.91
CA THR A 342 2.04 11.79 -15.24
C THR A 342 1.73 12.80 -14.13
N MET A 343 2.62 12.95 -13.15
CA MET A 343 2.43 13.96 -12.09
C MET A 343 2.25 15.38 -12.66
N ALA A 344 2.92 15.71 -13.77
CA ALA A 344 2.79 17.01 -14.43
C ALA A 344 1.39 17.22 -15.05
N GLU A 345 0.80 16.15 -15.58
CA GLU A 345 -0.57 16.14 -16.11
C GLU A 345 -1.61 16.18 -14.99
N ILE A 346 -1.40 15.46 -13.90
CA ILE A 346 -2.30 15.52 -12.73
C ILE A 346 -2.33 16.96 -12.17
N GLN A 347 -1.18 17.65 -12.15
CA GLN A 347 -1.10 19.05 -11.73
C GLN A 347 -1.69 20.04 -12.75
N ARG A 348 -1.74 19.67 -14.04
CA ARG A 348 -2.22 20.49 -15.16
C ARG A 348 -3.07 19.62 -16.09
N PRO A 349 -4.35 19.39 -15.76
CA PRO A 349 -5.19 18.39 -16.44
C PRO A 349 -5.32 18.62 -17.95
N GLN A 350 -5.22 19.88 -18.40
CA GLN A 350 -5.23 20.22 -19.83
C GLN A 350 -4.16 19.46 -20.64
N LEU A 351 -2.98 19.20 -20.07
CA LEU A 351 -1.92 18.45 -20.76
C LEU A 351 -2.35 17.02 -21.09
N PHE A 352 -3.09 16.37 -20.18
CA PHE A 352 -3.64 15.05 -20.43
C PHE A 352 -4.76 15.11 -21.46
N ILE A 353 -5.66 16.09 -21.34
CA ILE A 353 -6.79 16.27 -22.26
C ILE A 353 -6.30 16.44 -23.70
N ASP A 354 -5.29 17.29 -23.91
CA ASP A 354 -4.71 17.55 -25.23
C ASP A 354 -4.04 16.28 -25.79
N ARG A 355 -3.23 15.60 -24.97
CA ARG A 355 -2.60 14.33 -25.35
C ARG A 355 -3.64 13.28 -25.70
N ALA A 356 -4.66 13.14 -24.87
CA ALA A 356 -5.70 12.15 -25.04
C ALA A 356 -6.51 12.43 -26.31
N ARG A 357 -6.87 13.67 -26.63
CA ARG A 357 -7.60 13.98 -27.87
C ARG A 357 -6.76 13.83 -29.14
N SER A 358 -5.43 13.94 -29.03
CA SER A 358 -4.53 13.82 -30.17
C SER A 358 -4.22 12.38 -30.60
N ARG A 359 -4.60 11.41 -29.78
CA ARG A 359 -4.42 9.97 -30.00
C ARG A 359 -5.75 9.31 -30.32
#